data_AF-A0A3N6C090-F1
#
_entry.id   AF-A0A3N6C090-F1
#
_cell.length_a   1.000
_cell.length_b   1.000
_cell.length_c   1.000
_cell.angle_alpha   90.00
_cell.angle_beta   90.00
_cell.angle_gamma   90.00
#
_symmetry.space_group_name_H-M   'P 1'
#
loop_
_entity.id
_entity.type
_entity.pdbx_description
1 polymer ?
#
loop_
_entity_poly.entity_id
_entity_poly.type
_entity_poly.pdbx_seq_one_letter_code
_entity_poly.pdbx_strand_id
1 'polypeptide(L)' 'MNYTDILLVAIACMSIPMVCAIFFDAFYAEKKRRSFSLKRVSCWYALFFALSFVPTVIFIVK' A
#
# COMPACT_ATOMS: atom_id res chain seq x y z
N MET A 1 -8.91 18.38 14.44
CA MET A 1 -7.82 17.66 13.75
C MET A 1 -7.32 18.60 12.67
N ASN A 2 -6.06 19.04 12.73
CA ASN A 2 -5.53 19.96 11.73
C ASN A 2 -5.36 19.22 10.39
N TYR A 3 -5.34 19.96 9.28
CA TYR A 3 -5.10 19.39 7.95
C TYR A 3 -3.81 18.55 7.88
N THR A 4 -2.79 18.93 8.65
CA THR A 4 -1.54 18.19 8.81
C THR A 4 -1.72 16.81 9.44
N ASP A 5 -2.60 16.67 10.44
CA ASP A 5 -2.88 15.37 11.07
C ASP A 5 -3.55 14.41 10.09
N ILE A 6 -4.49 14.92 9.28
CA ILE A 6 -5.19 14.13 8.25
C ILE A 6 -4.21 13.64 7.18
N LEU A 7 -3.29 14.51 6.75
CA LEU A 7 -2.22 14.15 5.81
C LEU A 7 -1.28 13.09 6.39
N LEU A 8 -0.86 13.23 7.65
CA LEU A 8 0.00 12.26 8.32
C LEU A 8 -0.66 10.89 8.44
N VAL A 9 -1.95 10.85 8.79
CA VAL A 9 -2.73 9.60 8.84
C VAL A 9 -2.82 8.97 7.46
N ALA A 10 -3.10 9.76 6.40
CA ALA A 10 -3.16 9.25 5.03
C ALA A 10 -1.81 8.67 4.57
N ILE A 11 -0.70 9.35 4.88
CA ILE A 11 0.66 8.89 4.56
C ILE A 11 0.99 7.61 5.33
N ALA A 12 0.64 7.54 6.62
CA ALA A 12 0.83 6.34 7.44
C ALA A 12 0.02 5.15 6.88
N CYS A 13 -1.24 5.37 6.52
CA CYS A 13 -2.10 4.36 5.91
C CYS A 13 -1.58 3.84 4.56
N MET A 14 -0.81 4.61 3.80
CA MET A 14 -0.21 4.15 2.54
C MET A 14 1.16 3.48 2.71
N SER A 15 1.99 4.04 3.59
CA SER A 15 3.38 3.59 3.78
C SER A 15 3.48 2.25 4.50
N ILE A 16 2.67 2.02 5.54
CA ILE A 16 2.73 0.77 6.34
C ILE A 16 2.37 -0.46 5.49
N PRO A 17 1.24 -0.51 4.75
CA PRO A 17 0.93 -1.66 3.91
C PRO A 17 1.92 -1.85 2.77
N MET A 18 2.49 -0.77 2.25
CA MET A 18 3.49 -0.84 1.18
C MET A 18 4.76 -1.57 1.64
N VAL A 19 5.27 -1.24 2.83
CA VAL A 19 6.42 -1.95 3.40
C VAL A 19 6.09 -3.43 3.60
N CYS A 20 4.92 -3.74 4.18
CA CYS A 20 4.46 -5.12 4.35
C CYS A 20 4.39 -5.88 3.01
N ALA A 21 3.84 -5.25 1.95
CA ALA A 21 3.72 -5.86 0.63
C ALA A 21 5.08 -6.23 0.02
N ILE A 22 6.08 -5.36 0.17
CA ILE A 22 7.44 -5.60 -0.32
C ILE A 22 8.06 -6.79 0.43
N PHE A 23 7.95 -6.82 1.76
CA PHE A 23 8.46 -7.94 2.55
C PHE A 23 7.75 -9.25 2.17
N PHE A 24 6.42 -9.24 2.02
CA PHE A 24 5.68 -10.43 1.61
C PHE A 24 6.09 -10.93 0.22
N ASP A 25 6.29 -10.06 -0.78
CA ASP A 25 6.73 -10.51 -2.11
C ASP A 25 8.18 -11.00 -2.09
N ALA A 26 9.05 -10.39 -1.27
CA ALA A 26 10.43 -10.84 -1.08
C ALA A 26 10.49 -12.23 -0.43
N PHE A 27 9.80 -12.44 0.70
CA PHE A 27 9.71 -13.74 1.35
C PHE A 27 9.06 -14.80 0.47
N TYR A 28 8.04 -14.43 -0.31
CA TYR A 28 7.39 -15.34 -1.24
C TYR A 28 8.31 -15.74 -2.40
N ALA A 29 9.05 -14.78 -2.95
CA ALA A 29 10.04 -15.01 -4.01
C ALA A 29 11.15 -15.95 -3.53
N GLU A 30 11.67 -15.71 -2.31
CA GLU A 30 12.68 -16.56 -1.67
C GLU A 30 12.15 -17.98 -1.44
N LYS A 31 10.98 -18.13 -0.80
CA LYS A 31 10.36 -19.44 -0.50
C LYS A 31 10.06 -20.25 -1.76
N LYS A 32 9.62 -19.61 -2.84
CA LYS A 32 9.28 -20.28 -4.11
C LYS A 32 10.43 -20.34 -5.12
N ARG A 33 11.62 -19.83 -4.79
CA ARG A 33 12.76 -19.66 -5.72
C ARG A 33 12.34 -19.01 -7.05
N ARG A 34 11.42 -18.05 -7.00
CA ARG A 34 10.94 -17.31 -8.17
C ARG A 34 11.68 -15.97 -8.20
N SER A 35 12.00 -15.50 -9.39
CA SER A 35 12.54 -14.16 -9.55
C SER A 35 11.55 -13.11 -9.00
N PHE A 36 12.12 -12.13 -8.32
CA PHE A 36 11.40 -10.94 -7.91
C PHE A 36 10.84 -10.26 -9.15
N SER A 37 9.54 -9.98 -9.17
CA SER A 37 8.87 -9.40 -10.33
C SER A 37 8.26 -8.08 -9.93
N LEU A 38 8.79 -7.01 -10.51
CA LEU A 38 8.25 -5.66 -10.35
C LEU A 38 6.75 -5.59 -10.67
N LYS A 39 6.26 -6.43 -11.60
CA LYS A 39 4.83 -6.50 -11.96
C LYS A 39 3.94 -7.02 -10.81
N ARG A 40 4.44 -7.95 -9.99
CA ARG A 40 3.70 -8.44 -8.82
C ARG A 40 3.65 -7.36 -7.75
N VAL A 41 4.79 -6.74 -7.47
CA VAL A 41 4.89 -5.67 -6.46
C VAL A 41 4.06 -4.46 -6.87
N SER A 42 4.05 -4.08 -8.15
CA SER A 42 3.20 -2.99 -8.65
C SER A 42 1.71 -3.33 -8.55
N CYS A 43 1.33 -4.60 -8.73
CA CYS A 43 -0.04 -5.05 -8.52
C CYS A 43 -0.45 -4.92 -7.05
N TRP A 44 0.39 -5.39 -6.13
CA TRP A 44 0.19 -5.18 -4.69
C TRP A 44 0.08 -3.70 -4.33
N TYR A 45 0.96 -2.86 -4.88
CA TYR A 45 0.94 -1.42 -4.69
C TYR A 45 -0.39 -0.80 -5.15
N ALA A 46 -0.84 -1.13 -6.36
CA ALA A 46 -2.11 -0.64 -6.90
C ALA A 46 -3.30 -1.07 -6.03
N LEU A 47 -3.27 -2.28 -5.49
CA LEU A 47 -4.32 -2.84 -4.64
C LEU A 47 -4.38 -2.14 -3.28
N PHE A 48 -3.23 -1.94 -2.62
CA PHE A 48 -3.16 -1.19 -1.36
C PHE A 48 -3.48 0.30 -1.53
N PHE A 49 -3.07 0.89 -2.65
CA PHE A 49 -3.45 2.24 -3.02
C PHE A 49 -4.96 2.33 -3.17
N ALA A 50 -5.60 1.43 -3.93
CA ALA A 50 -7.06 1.44 -4.09
C ALA A 50 -7.79 1.25 -2.75
N LEU A 51 -7.38 0.28 -1.93
CA LEU A 51 -8.00 0.01 -0.63
C LEU A 51 -7.86 1.19 0.35
N SER A 52 -6.77 1.95 0.27
CA SER A 52 -6.55 3.09 1.17
C SER A 52 -7.15 4.38 0.61
N PHE A 53 -6.98 4.65 -0.68
CA PHE A 53 -7.37 5.89 -1.34
C PHE A 53 -8.87 5.97 -1.61
N VAL A 54 -9.51 4.88 -2.04
CA VAL A 54 -10.95 4.86 -2.36
C VAL A 54 -11.81 5.26 -1.15
N PRO A 55 -11.66 4.68 0.06
CA PRO A 55 -12.45 5.11 1.20
C PRO A 55 -12.14 6.55 1.61
N THR A 56 -10.90 7.01 1.49
CA THR A 56 -10.55 8.41 1.77
C THR A 56 -11.26 9.37 0.81
N VAL A 57 -11.26 9.09 -0.50
CA VAL A 57 -11.97 9.91 -1.48
C VAL A 57 -13.48 9.89 -1.24
N ILE A 58 -14.06 8.73 -0.96
CA ILE A 58 -15.49 8.62 -0.63
C ILE A 58 -15.84 9.43 0.62
N PHE A 59 -14.97 9.44 1.63
CA PHE A 59 -15.17 10.16 2.88
C PHE A 59 -14.99 11.69 2.75
N ILE A 60 -14.22 12.16 1.77
CA ILE A 60 -14.02 13.60 1.51
C ILE A 60 -15.13 14.16 0.61
N VAL A 61 -15.60 13.38 -0.36
CA VAL A 61 -16.61 13.81 -1.33
C VAL A 61 -18.03 13.81 -0.75
N LYS A 62 -18.26 13.10 0.35
CA LYS A 62 -19.57 12.91 0.98
C LYS A 62 -19.63 13.60 2.33
#